data_AF-K6GBH0-F1
#
_entry.id   AF-K6GBH0-F1
#
_cell.length_a   1.000
_cell.length_b   1.000
_cell.length_c   1.000
_cell.angle_alpha   90.00
_cell.angle_beta   90.00
_cell.angle_gamma   90.00
#
_symmetry.space_group_name_H-M   'P 1'
#
loop_
_entity.id
_entity.type
_entity.pdbx_description
1 polymer ?
#
loop_
_entity_poly.entity_id
_entity_poly.type
_entity_poly.pdbx_seq_one_letter_code
_entity_poly.pdbx_strand_id
1 'polypeptide(L)'
;PLVHLLRNSIDHGIESPEDRLAAGKPEAGTIILSAEHAGGEVVLNIVDDGKGMQAERIRAKAVEKGLIPPDARLTDSECFNLIFLPGFSTAEKITNISGRGVGMDVVKRSMDALRGKIDVQSEPGKGTRITIRLPLTLAIIDGLQIKAGEDQYIIPLSLVEECVELSHDGGEGTGRGRTIQLRGEIVPYIRLREAFEMEGLPPAIEQVVVTRFEGERAGIAVDQVLGQQQTVIKSLGNYIGSVSGISGATINGDGTMSLILDVPSLVASVKRAAA
;
A
#
# COMPACT_ATOMS: atom_id res chain seq x y z
N PRO A 1 12.28 -0.74 1.83
CA PRO A 1 11.91 0.56 2.46
C PRO A 1 13.04 1.17 3.32
N LEU A 2 13.52 0.47 4.36
CA LEU A 2 14.54 1.00 5.29
C LEU A 2 15.88 1.36 4.61
N VAL A 3 16.36 0.50 3.71
CA VAL A 3 17.59 0.75 2.94
C VAL A 3 17.50 2.06 2.14
N HIS A 4 16.30 2.39 1.63
CA HIS A 4 16.09 3.61 0.87
C HIS A 4 16.15 4.86 1.76
N LEU A 5 15.52 4.80 2.95
CA LEU A 5 15.61 5.88 3.94
C LEU A 5 17.05 6.12 4.40
N LEU A 6 17.79 5.05 4.72
CA LEU A 6 19.20 5.15 5.09
C LEU A 6 20.04 5.74 3.96
N ARG A 7 19.81 5.33 2.72
CA ARG A 7 20.49 5.90 1.56
C ARG A 7 20.20 7.39 1.41
N ASN A 8 18.96 7.84 1.61
CA ASN A 8 18.64 9.27 1.53
C ASN A 8 19.33 10.08 2.64
N SER A 9 19.44 9.54 3.86
CA SER A 9 20.24 10.18 4.90
C SER A 9 21.72 10.29 4.49
N ILE A 10 22.28 9.30 3.79
CA ILE A 10 23.67 9.34 3.29
C ILE A 10 23.83 10.33 2.13
N ASP A 11 23.02 10.19 1.08
CA ASP A 11 23.20 10.91 -0.19
C ASP A 11 22.74 12.39 -0.09
N HIS A 12 21.78 12.66 0.78
CA HIS A 12 21.13 13.97 0.86
C HIS A 12 21.13 14.59 2.27
N GLY A 13 21.18 13.79 3.32
CA GLY A 13 21.19 14.27 4.71
C GLY A 13 22.57 14.75 5.14
N ILE A 14 23.56 13.86 5.13
CA ILE A 14 24.94 14.13 5.56
C ILE A 14 25.64 15.04 4.55
N GLU A 15 26.26 16.10 5.05
CA GLU A 15 27.02 17.05 4.25
C GLU A 15 28.44 16.56 3.94
N SER A 16 29.14 17.24 3.04
CA SER A 16 30.56 16.96 2.80
C SER A 16 31.40 17.25 4.06
N PRO A 17 32.56 16.58 4.26
CA PRO A 17 33.44 16.85 5.40
C PRO A 17 33.79 18.34 5.54
N GLU A 18 34.03 19.03 4.42
CA GLU A 18 34.34 20.46 4.37
C GLU A 18 33.16 21.32 4.89
N ASP A 19 31.95 21.06 4.39
CA ASP A 19 30.74 21.78 4.82
C ASP A 19 30.42 21.52 6.30
N ARG A 20 30.68 20.29 6.79
CA ARG A 20 30.47 19.93 8.20
C ARG A 20 31.41 20.70 9.13
N LEU A 21 32.70 20.74 8.80
CA LEU A 21 33.67 21.51 9.57
C LEU A 21 33.35 23.01 9.54
N ALA A 22 32.93 23.54 8.38
CA ALA A 22 32.50 24.93 8.25
C ALA A 22 31.25 25.25 9.10
N ALA A 23 30.35 24.28 9.26
CA ALA A 23 29.17 24.38 10.13
C ALA A 23 29.46 24.09 11.62
N GLY A 24 30.72 23.82 11.99
CA GLY A 24 31.12 23.52 13.37
C GLY A 24 30.73 22.11 13.85
N LYS A 25 30.50 21.17 12.93
CA LYS A 25 30.11 19.78 13.21
C LYS A 25 31.31 18.84 13.08
N PRO A 26 31.27 17.64 13.70
CA PRO A 26 32.30 16.63 13.51
C PRO A 26 32.43 16.24 12.03
N GLU A 27 33.66 16.00 11.57
CA GLU A 27 33.96 15.59 10.20
C GLU A 27 33.17 14.34 9.79
N ALA A 28 33.09 13.36 10.69
CA ALA A 28 32.27 12.17 10.51
C ALA A 28 30.78 12.47 10.78
N GLY A 29 29.92 12.18 9.80
CA GLY A 29 28.47 12.16 9.98
C GLY A 29 28.01 10.92 10.74
N THR A 30 26.91 11.05 11.48
CA THR A 30 26.31 9.98 12.28
C THR A 30 24.89 9.70 11.82
N ILE A 31 24.60 8.42 11.53
CA ILE A 31 23.25 7.93 11.28
C ILE A 31 22.96 6.81 12.27
N ILE A 32 21.89 6.94 13.04
CA ILE A 32 21.46 6.00 14.06
C ILE A 32 20.17 5.34 13.61
N LEU A 33 20.19 4.02 13.44
CA LEU A 33 18.99 3.20 13.33
C LEU A 33 18.72 2.54 14.69
N SER A 34 17.59 2.85 15.30
CA SER A 34 17.13 2.18 16.51
C SER A 34 15.75 1.55 16.30
N ALA A 35 15.49 0.50 17.06
CA ALA A 35 14.21 -0.19 17.11
C ALA A 35 13.83 -0.39 18.57
N GLU A 36 12.60 -0.04 18.93
CA GLU A 36 12.07 -0.26 20.27
C GLU A 36 10.65 -0.79 20.19
N HIS A 37 10.26 -1.54 21.22
CA HIS A 37 8.86 -1.94 21.41
C HIS A 37 8.20 -0.93 22.32
N ALA A 38 7.21 -0.21 21.81
CA ALA A 38 6.45 0.78 22.55
C ALA A 38 4.97 0.37 22.53
N GLY A 39 4.52 -0.30 23.60
CA GLY A 39 3.17 -0.83 23.68
C GLY A 39 2.91 -1.94 22.65
N GLY A 40 1.87 -1.77 21.82
CA GLY A 40 1.50 -2.70 20.74
C GLY A 40 2.16 -2.41 19.39
N GLU A 41 3.18 -1.55 19.34
CA GLU A 41 3.88 -1.15 18.12
C GLU A 41 5.39 -1.41 18.23
N VAL A 42 6.02 -1.74 17.10
CA VAL A 42 7.45 -1.60 16.88
C VAL A 42 7.70 -0.20 16.34
N VAL A 43 8.51 0.57 17.05
CA VAL A 43 8.93 1.91 16.64
C VAL A 43 10.36 1.82 16.12
N LEU A 44 10.56 2.15 14.85
CA LEU A 44 11.88 2.28 14.23
C LEU A 44 12.21 3.76 14.08
N ASN A 45 13.38 4.17 14.54
CA ASN A 45 13.87 5.54 14.38
C ASN A 45 15.13 5.55 13.53
N ILE A 46 15.15 6.39 12.51
CA ILE A 46 16.35 6.74 11.74
C ILE A 46 16.66 8.18 12.05
N VAL A 47 17.80 8.44 12.69
CA VAL A 47 18.25 9.78 13.05
C VAL A 47 19.58 10.06 12.40
N ASP A 48 19.67 11.13 11.62
CA ASP A 48 20.94 11.66 11.12
C ASP A 48 21.25 13.01 11.76
N ASP A 49 22.54 13.32 11.87
CA ASP A 49 23.05 14.63 12.28
C ASP A 49 23.42 15.48 11.06
N GLY A 50 22.67 15.35 9.95
CA GLY A 50 22.94 16.04 8.69
C GLY A 50 22.50 17.51 8.68
N LYS A 51 22.35 18.08 7.48
CA LYS A 51 21.92 19.49 7.31
C LYS A 51 20.45 19.75 7.61
N GLY A 52 19.66 18.70 7.84
CA GLY A 52 18.22 18.78 7.97
C GLY A 52 17.50 19.16 6.66
N MET A 53 16.19 19.29 6.75
CA MET A 53 15.28 19.57 5.64
C MET A 53 14.85 21.03 5.66
N GLN A 54 14.62 21.61 4.48
CA GLN A 54 14.18 23.00 4.32
C GLN A 54 12.69 23.01 3.92
N ALA A 55 11.81 23.27 4.89
CA ALA A 55 10.36 23.20 4.71
C ALA A 55 9.87 24.11 3.59
N GLU A 56 10.44 25.31 3.48
CA GLU A 56 10.09 26.29 2.45
C GLU A 56 10.43 25.80 1.04
N ARG A 57 11.58 25.13 0.87
CA ARG A 57 11.99 24.57 -0.43
C ARG A 57 11.10 23.39 -0.83
N ILE A 58 10.74 22.56 0.14
CA ILE A 58 9.84 21.42 -0.06
C ILE A 58 8.46 21.92 -0.47
N ARG A 59 7.91 22.91 0.25
CA ARG A 59 6.64 23.55 -0.07
C ARG A 59 6.66 24.20 -1.46
N ALA A 60 7.69 24.99 -1.78
CA ALA A 60 7.83 25.64 -3.08
C ALA A 60 7.84 24.61 -4.22
N LYS A 61 8.56 23.49 -4.05
CA LYS A 61 8.60 22.41 -5.04
C LYS A 61 7.27 21.67 -5.17
N ALA A 62 6.54 21.48 -4.06
CA ALA A 62 5.22 20.88 -4.08
C ALA A 62 4.20 21.76 -4.83
N VAL A 63 4.24 23.08 -4.64
CA VAL A 63 3.40 24.05 -5.38
C VAL A 63 3.76 24.06 -6.86
N GLU A 64 5.05 24.13 -7.21
CA GLU A 64 5.53 24.09 -8.61
C GLU A 64 5.03 22.84 -9.35
N LYS A 65 4.97 21.70 -8.65
CA LYS A 65 4.50 20.42 -9.18
C LYS A 65 2.97 20.25 -9.13
N GLY A 66 2.23 21.23 -8.60
CA GLY A 66 0.77 21.16 -8.47
C GLY A 66 0.28 20.13 -7.44
N LEU A 67 1.14 19.69 -6.51
CA LEU A 67 0.79 18.71 -5.48
C LEU A 67 0.01 19.33 -4.32
N ILE A 68 0.19 20.64 -4.10
CA ILE A 68 -0.56 21.43 -3.11
C ILE A 68 -0.92 22.79 -3.72
N PRO A 69 -2.02 23.43 -3.29
CA PRO A 69 -2.36 24.76 -3.75
C PRO A 69 -1.44 25.82 -3.09
N PRO A 70 -1.14 26.96 -3.76
CA PRO A 70 -0.19 27.97 -3.27
C PRO A 70 -0.54 28.57 -1.89
N ASP A 71 -1.83 28.67 -1.60
CA ASP A 71 -2.41 29.22 -0.38
C ASP A 71 -2.50 28.21 0.78
N ALA A 72 -2.09 26.96 0.56
CA ALA A 72 -2.01 25.95 1.61
C ALA A 72 -1.12 26.43 2.77
N ARG A 73 -1.69 26.44 3.97
CA ARG A 73 -0.99 26.72 5.23
C ARG A 73 -0.66 25.40 5.88
N LEU A 74 0.61 25.02 5.82
CA LEU A 74 1.15 23.80 6.39
C LEU A 74 2.18 24.16 7.45
N THR A 75 2.22 23.36 8.51
CA THR A 75 3.34 23.34 9.47
C THR A 75 4.59 22.74 8.82
N ASP A 76 5.76 22.92 9.45
CA ASP A 76 7.02 22.36 8.93
C ASP A 76 6.95 20.82 8.85
N SER A 77 6.39 20.16 9.86
CA SER A 77 6.17 18.71 9.86
C SER A 77 5.27 18.25 8.72
N GLU A 78 4.18 18.97 8.45
CA GLU A 78 3.31 18.68 7.30
C GLU A 78 4.04 18.90 5.97
N CYS A 79 4.89 19.93 5.89
CA CYS A 79 5.76 20.14 4.72
C CYS A 79 6.71 18.96 4.52
N PHE A 80 7.37 18.48 5.57
CA PHE A 80 8.29 17.32 5.46
C PHE A 80 7.57 16.07 4.98
N ASN A 81 6.32 15.86 5.38
CA ASN A 81 5.53 14.72 4.93
C ASN A 81 5.18 14.77 3.43
N LEU A 82 5.29 15.94 2.77
CA LEU A 82 5.08 16.06 1.32
C LEU A 82 6.09 15.25 0.51
N ILE A 83 7.26 14.91 1.08
CA ILE A 83 8.26 14.09 0.38
C ILE A 83 7.73 12.71 0.01
N PHE A 84 6.72 12.23 0.72
CA PHE A 84 6.08 10.93 0.49
C PHE A 84 4.99 10.96 -0.59
N LEU A 85 4.64 12.14 -1.12
CA LEU A 85 3.62 12.24 -2.17
C LEU A 85 4.12 11.64 -3.49
N PRO A 86 3.27 10.92 -4.22
CA PRO A 86 3.59 10.48 -5.59
C PRO A 86 4.01 11.66 -6.46
N GLY A 87 5.11 11.51 -7.20
CA GLY A 87 5.64 12.57 -8.07
C GLY A 87 6.46 13.66 -7.36
N PHE A 88 6.56 13.61 -6.02
CA PHE A 88 7.46 14.47 -5.27
C PHE A 88 8.91 13.97 -5.42
N SER A 89 9.74 14.79 -6.04
CA SER A 89 11.20 14.63 -6.08
C SER A 89 11.84 16.00 -6.21
N THR A 90 12.91 16.22 -5.44
CA THR A 90 13.70 17.46 -5.44
C THR A 90 14.81 17.46 -6.49
N ALA A 91 15.04 16.33 -7.17
CA ALA A 91 16.09 16.24 -8.18
C ALA A 91 15.68 16.96 -9.48
N GLU A 92 16.48 17.94 -9.91
CA GLU A 92 16.31 18.64 -11.19
C GLU A 92 16.66 17.76 -12.41
N LYS A 93 17.40 16.66 -12.20
CA LYS A 93 17.71 15.65 -13.21
C LYS A 93 17.19 14.30 -12.78
N ILE A 94 16.48 13.62 -13.68
CA ILE A 94 16.21 12.19 -13.57
C ILE A 94 17.56 11.49 -13.73
N THR A 95 18.21 11.12 -12.63
CA THR A 95 19.43 10.31 -12.68
C THR A 95 19.03 8.87 -13.00
N ASN A 96 19.33 8.44 -14.23
CA ASN A 96 19.09 7.09 -14.74
C ASN A 96 20.06 6.05 -14.14
N ILE A 97 20.15 5.96 -12.80
CA ILE A 97 20.96 4.92 -12.15
C ILE A 97 20.20 4.30 -10.97
N SER A 98 19.18 3.53 -11.32
CA SER A 98 18.77 2.25 -10.68
C SER A 98 17.35 1.87 -11.13
N GLY A 99 17.13 1.72 -12.44
CA GLY A 99 16.16 0.82 -13.08
C GLY A 99 14.66 0.81 -12.72
N ARG A 100 14.15 1.43 -11.65
CA ARG A 100 12.72 1.44 -11.27
C ARG A 100 12.28 2.64 -10.43
N GLY A 101 12.99 3.77 -10.48
CA GLY A 101 12.50 5.05 -9.91
C GLY A 101 11.90 4.92 -8.52
N VAL A 102 12.68 4.38 -7.56
CA VAL A 102 12.19 4.18 -6.19
C VAL A 102 12.16 5.53 -5.50
N GLY A 103 11.02 6.22 -5.57
CA GLY A 103 10.77 7.44 -4.84
C GLY A 103 10.38 7.16 -3.39
N MET A 104 10.30 8.24 -2.61
CA MET A 104 9.78 8.23 -1.25
C MET A 104 8.29 7.80 -1.19
N ASP A 105 7.57 7.86 -2.31
CA ASP A 105 6.23 7.33 -2.50
C ASP A 105 6.17 5.79 -2.34
N VAL A 106 7.20 5.06 -2.77
CA VAL A 106 7.30 3.60 -2.57
C VAL A 106 7.42 3.26 -1.08
N VAL A 107 8.16 4.09 -0.32
CA VAL A 107 8.27 3.92 1.14
C VAL A 107 6.89 4.09 1.76
N LYS A 108 6.15 5.14 1.37
CA LYS A 108 4.80 5.39 1.89
C LYS A 108 3.82 4.26 1.57
N ARG A 109 3.77 3.80 0.32
CA ARG A 109 2.95 2.62 -0.08
C ARG A 109 3.30 1.38 0.75
N SER A 110 4.59 1.14 1.00
CA SER A 110 5.04 0.01 1.82
C SER A 110 4.59 0.15 3.27
N MET A 111 4.57 1.37 3.82
CA MET A 111 4.07 1.63 5.18
C MET A 111 2.57 1.42 5.26
N ASP A 112 1.80 1.93 4.29
CA ASP A 112 0.35 1.80 4.26
C ASP A 112 -0.09 0.33 4.12
N ALA A 113 0.62 -0.47 3.30
CA ALA A 113 0.39 -1.92 3.18
C ALA A 113 0.60 -2.68 4.51
N LEU A 114 1.55 -2.20 5.33
CA LEU A 114 1.83 -2.77 6.66
C LEU A 114 0.95 -2.14 7.76
N ARG A 115 -0.02 -1.28 7.40
CA ARG A 115 -0.80 -0.46 8.33
C ARG A 115 0.08 0.32 9.31
N GLY A 116 1.28 0.66 8.87
CA GLY A 116 2.26 1.43 9.60
C GLY A 116 2.05 2.93 9.41
N LYS A 117 2.64 3.70 10.32
CA LYS A 117 2.72 5.16 10.23
C LYS A 117 4.17 5.58 10.07
N ILE A 118 4.38 6.66 9.33
CA ILE A 118 5.68 7.30 9.17
C ILE A 118 5.53 8.78 9.48
N ASP A 119 6.46 9.31 10.26
CA ASP A 119 6.55 10.72 10.64
C ASP A 119 7.98 11.21 10.42
N VAL A 120 8.10 12.49 10.06
CA VAL A 120 9.40 13.12 9.80
C VAL A 120 9.50 14.42 10.59
N GLN A 121 10.59 14.52 11.35
CA GLN A 121 10.96 15.70 12.09
C GLN A 121 12.35 16.12 11.63
N SER A 122 12.54 17.38 11.32
CA SER A 122 13.83 17.87 10.87
C SER A 122 14.04 19.31 11.31
N GLU A 123 15.28 19.65 11.62
CA GLU A 123 15.68 21.02 11.92
C GLU A 123 16.93 21.38 11.08
N PRO A 124 16.90 22.50 10.34
CA PRO A 124 18.05 22.95 9.57
C PRO A 124 19.34 23.02 10.40
N GLY A 125 20.40 22.42 9.88
CA GLY A 125 21.72 22.32 10.51
C GLY A 125 21.86 21.25 11.60
N LYS A 126 20.76 20.71 12.14
CA LYS A 126 20.79 19.71 13.23
C LYS A 126 20.48 18.29 12.80
N GLY A 127 19.87 18.12 11.63
CA GLY A 127 19.63 16.81 11.02
C GLY A 127 18.16 16.43 10.95
N THR A 128 17.91 15.13 10.76
CA THR A 128 16.57 14.60 10.49
C THR A 128 16.30 13.36 11.33
N ARG A 129 15.08 13.25 11.83
CA ARG A 129 14.53 12.07 12.47
C ARG A 129 13.33 11.57 11.67
N ILE A 130 13.40 10.32 11.25
CA ILE A 130 12.30 9.61 10.62
C ILE A 130 11.84 8.52 11.60
N THR A 131 10.58 8.60 12.01
CA THR A 131 9.98 7.63 12.94
C THR A 131 8.95 6.80 12.19
N ILE A 132 9.14 5.49 12.18
CA ILE A 132 8.20 4.51 11.64
C ILE A 132 7.57 3.76 12.79
N ARG A 133 6.25 3.63 12.80
CA ARG A 133 5.49 2.83 13.75
C ARG A 133 4.79 1.71 13.01
N LEU A 134 5.08 0.47 13.39
CA LEU A 134 4.48 -0.73 12.81
C LEU A 134 3.71 -1.46 13.92
N PRO A 135 2.45 -1.88 13.70
CA PRO A 135 1.76 -2.73 14.65
C PRO A 135 2.55 -4.02 14.93
N LEU A 136 2.78 -4.35 16.20
CA LEU A 136 3.47 -5.57 16.65
C LEU A 136 2.56 -6.81 16.51
N THR A 137 1.25 -6.59 16.43
CA THR A 137 0.25 -7.65 16.43
C THR A 137 0.12 -8.34 15.08
N LEU A 138 -0.16 -9.65 15.12
CA LEU A 138 -0.94 -10.35 14.11
C LEU A 138 -2.02 -9.41 13.56
N ALA A 139 -1.94 -9.03 12.28
CA ALA A 139 -2.83 -8.01 11.73
C ALA A 139 -4.27 -8.55 11.74
N ILE A 140 -5.07 -8.16 12.73
CA ILE A 140 -6.49 -8.43 12.73
C ILE A 140 -7.11 -7.53 11.67
N ILE A 141 -7.86 -8.15 10.77
CA ILE A 141 -8.64 -7.44 9.77
C ILE A 141 -10.11 -7.82 9.90
N ASP A 142 -10.97 -6.84 9.65
CA ASP A 142 -12.35 -7.13 9.29
C ASP A 142 -12.36 -7.63 7.84
N GLY A 143 -12.90 -8.83 7.65
CA GLY A 143 -12.96 -9.51 6.36
C GLY A 143 -14.38 -9.89 5.99
N LEU A 144 -14.71 -9.78 4.71
CA LEU A 144 -15.87 -10.42 4.12
C LEU A 144 -15.48 -11.85 3.73
N GLN A 145 -16.09 -12.83 4.38
CA GLN A 145 -15.92 -14.23 4.05
C GLN A 145 -16.78 -14.60 2.85
N ILE A 146 -16.15 -15.18 1.84
CA ILE A 146 -16.80 -15.64 0.61
C ILE A 146 -16.40 -17.08 0.32
N LYS A 147 -17.23 -17.76 -0.48
CA LYS A 147 -17.00 -19.11 -0.97
C LYS A 147 -16.84 -19.09 -2.49
N ALA A 148 -15.90 -19.87 -3.01
CA ALA A 148 -15.77 -20.21 -4.42
C ALA A 148 -15.28 -21.65 -4.56
N GLY A 149 -16.02 -22.49 -5.28
CA GLY A 149 -15.79 -23.93 -5.26
C GLY A 149 -16.08 -24.49 -3.87
N GLU A 150 -15.17 -25.32 -3.35
CA GLU A 150 -15.23 -25.79 -1.96
C GLU A 150 -14.41 -24.94 -0.98
N ASP A 151 -13.66 -23.96 -1.51
CA ASP A 151 -12.72 -23.17 -0.73
C ASP A 151 -13.34 -21.86 -0.22
N GLN A 152 -12.83 -21.40 0.92
CA GLN A 152 -13.21 -20.15 1.54
C GLN A 152 -12.11 -19.10 1.41
N TYR A 153 -12.54 -17.87 1.16
CA TYR A 153 -11.65 -16.73 1.00
C TYR A 153 -12.12 -15.54 1.83
N ILE A 154 -11.20 -14.62 2.06
CA ILE A 154 -11.43 -13.38 2.78
C ILE A 154 -11.08 -12.20 1.89
N ILE A 155 -12.04 -11.30 1.71
CA ILE A 155 -11.81 -9.99 1.11
C ILE A 155 -11.72 -8.96 2.25
N PRO A 156 -10.65 -8.17 2.34
CA PRO A 156 -10.57 -7.10 3.34
C PRO A 156 -11.79 -6.17 3.22
N LEU A 157 -12.55 -6.02 4.30
CA LEU A 157 -13.82 -5.28 4.29
C LEU A 157 -13.60 -3.79 3.94
N SER A 158 -12.41 -3.26 4.22
CA SER A 158 -11.99 -1.90 3.83
C SER A 158 -11.97 -1.65 2.32
N LEU A 159 -11.94 -2.70 1.51
CA LEU A 159 -11.96 -2.62 0.05
C LEU A 159 -13.35 -2.90 -0.52
N VAL A 160 -14.30 -3.39 0.30
CA VAL A 160 -15.66 -3.76 -0.15
C VAL A 160 -16.55 -2.53 -0.10
N GLU A 161 -17.21 -2.22 -1.20
CA GLU A 161 -18.22 -1.16 -1.29
C GLU A 161 -19.63 -1.72 -1.09
N GLU A 162 -20.01 -2.75 -1.84
CA GLU A 162 -21.28 -3.44 -1.71
C GLU A 162 -21.24 -4.86 -2.33
N CYS A 163 -22.24 -5.67 -2.04
CA CYS A 163 -22.44 -6.98 -2.67
C CYS A 163 -23.74 -6.96 -3.47
N VAL A 164 -23.70 -7.45 -4.70
CA VAL A 164 -24.88 -7.53 -5.58
C VAL A 164 -25.02 -8.93 -6.16
N GLU A 165 -26.24 -9.36 -6.43
CA GLU A 165 -26.48 -10.62 -7.13
C GLU A 165 -26.16 -10.45 -8.63
N LEU A 166 -25.50 -11.44 -9.21
CA LEU A 166 -25.26 -11.46 -10.64
C LEU A 166 -26.49 -12.06 -11.33
N SER A 167 -27.31 -11.21 -11.95
CA SER A 167 -28.41 -11.69 -12.78
C SER A 167 -27.86 -12.27 -14.09
N HIS A 168 -28.11 -13.55 -14.36
CA HIS A 168 -27.71 -14.22 -15.61
C HIS A 168 -28.50 -13.73 -16.85
N ASP A 169 -29.43 -12.79 -16.67
CA ASP A 169 -30.46 -12.43 -17.65
C ASP A 169 -30.03 -11.42 -18.74
N GLY A 170 -28.72 -11.19 -18.90
CA GLY A 170 -28.25 -10.15 -19.82
C GLY A 170 -26.81 -10.32 -20.28
N GLY A 171 -26.62 -11.10 -21.34
CA GLY A 171 -25.42 -11.05 -22.18
C GLY A 171 -24.20 -11.74 -21.57
N GLU A 172 -24.16 -13.08 -21.65
CA GLU A 172 -22.93 -13.84 -21.49
C GLU A 172 -21.93 -13.46 -22.60
N GLY A 173 -21.10 -12.45 -22.32
CA GLY A 173 -19.85 -12.27 -23.04
C GLY A 173 -18.95 -13.47 -22.73
N THR A 174 -18.84 -14.40 -23.67
CA THR A 174 -17.80 -15.42 -23.69
C THR A 174 -16.47 -14.73 -24.02
N GLY A 175 -15.82 -14.14 -23.02
CA GLY A 175 -14.51 -13.53 -23.18
C GLY A 175 -14.23 -12.28 -22.34
N ARG A 176 -13.04 -11.73 -22.57
CA ARG A 176 -12.40 -10.56 -21.94
C ARG A 176 -13.34 -9.34 -21.91
N GLY A 177 -13.69 -8.84 -20.73
CA GLY A 177 -14.47 -7.60 -20.57
C GLY A 177 -15.89 -7.76 -20.00
N ARG A 178 -16.06 -8.61 -18.98
CA ARG A 178 -17.36 -8.72 -18.29
C ARG A 178 -17.62 -7.50 -17.43
N THR A 179 -18.84 -6.99 -17.48
CA THR A 179 -19.25 -5.79 -16.75
C THR A 179 -20.64 -5.98 -16.15
N ILE A 180 -20.90 -5.31 -15.04
CA ILE A 180 -22.24 -5.16 -14.47
C ILE A 180 -22.62 -3.68 -14.47
N GLN A 181 -23.91 -3.39 -14.61
CA GLN A 181 -24.42 -2.04 -14.39
C GLN A 181 -24.80 -1.87 -12.92
N LEU A 182 -24.11 -0.96 -12.24
CA LEU A 182 -24.36 -0.63 -10.85
C LEU A 182 -24.74 0.85 -10.75
N ARG A 183 -26.03 1.12 -10.51
CA ARG A 183 -26.57 2.50 -10.36
C ARG A 183 -26.20 3.42 -11.54
N GLY A 184 -26.20 2.88 -12.76
CA GLY A 184 -25.88 3.61 -13.99
C GLY A 184 -24.39 3.66 -14.34
N GLU A 185 -23.50 3.12 -13.50
CA GLU A 185 -22.07 2.98 -13.79
C GLU A 185 -21.74 1.56 -14.26
N ILE A 186 -20.82 1.45 -15.21
CA ILE A 186 -20.31 0.17 -15.70
C ILE A 186 -19.14 -0.27 -14.81
N VAL A 187 -19.31 -1.38 -14.10
CA VAL A 187 -18.27 -1.94 -13.23
C VAL A 187 -17.72 -3.21 -13.87
N PRO A 188 -16.43 -3.26 -14.24
CA PRO A 188 -15.81 -4.49 -14.74
C PRO A 188 -15.68 -5.50 -13.61
N TYR A 189 -15.81 -6.79 -13.91
CA TYR A 189 -15.62 -7.84 -12.92
C TYR A 189 -14.88 -9.07 -13.46
N ILE A 190 -14.29 -9.84 -12.55
CA ILE A 190 -13.78 -11.19 -12.81
C ILE A 190 -14.54 -12.24 -12.02
N ARG A 191 -14.54 -13.48 -12.50
CA ARG A 191 -14.97 -14.63 -11.70
C ARG A 191 -13.77 -15.20 -10.96
N LEU A 192 -13.92 -15.35 -9.64
CA LEU A 192 -12.87 -15.89 -8.80
C LEU A 192 -12.49 -17.32 -9.19
N ARG A 193 -13.50 -18.13 -9.56
CA ARG A 193 -13.30 -19.49 -10.10
C ARG A 193 -12.38 -19.53 -11.30
N GLU A 194 -12.56 -18.62 -12.25
CA GLU A 194 -11.72 -18.55 -13.45
C GLU A 194 -10.32 -18.03 -13.12
N ALA A 195 -10.22 -17.04 -12.22
CA ALA A 195 -8.94 -16.47 -11.80
C ALA A 195 -8.03 -17.49 -11.10
N PHE A 196 -8.62 -18.49 -10.44
CA PHE A 196 -7.90 -19.57 -9.76
C PHE A 196 -8.03 -20.92 -10.47
N GLU A 197 -8.48 -20.94 -11.73
CA GLU A 197 -8.61 -22.15 -12.56
C GLU A 197 -9.35 -23.31 -11.84
N MET A 198 -10.39 -22.96 -11.08
CA MET A 198 -11.15 -23.91 -10.26
C MET A 198 -12.01 -24.83 -11.13
N GLU A 199 -12.04 -26.12 -10.75
CA GLU A 199 -12.92 -27.10 -11.36
C GLU A 199 -14.37 -26.98 -10.84
N GLY A 200 -15.31 -27.54 -11.60
CA GLY A 200 -16.73 -27.61 -11.25
C GLY A 200 -17.60 -26.53 -11.88
N LEU A 201 -18.92 -26.71 -11.75
CA LEU A 201 -19.90 -25.79 -12.31
C LEU A 201 -20.13 -24.61 -11.37
N PRO A 202 -20.34 -23.39 -11.90
CA PRO A 202 -20.77 -22.25 -11.10
C PRO A 202 -22.17 -22.51 -10.49
N PRO A 203 -22.50 -21.88 -9.36
CA PRO A 203 -23.84 -21.97 -8.79
C PRO A 203 -24.89 -21.32 -9.70
N ALA A 204 -26.16 -21.63 -9.47
CA ALA A 204 -27.28 -21.04 -10.23
C ALA A 204 -27.43 -19.52 -10.00
N ILE A 205 -26.94 -19.02 -8.87
CA ILE A 205 -26.91 -17.61 -8.51
C ILE A 205 -25.50 -17.30 -8.03
N GLU A 206 -24.77 -16.48 -8.78
CA GLU A 206 -23.49 -15.92 -8.35
C GLU A 206 -23.72 -14.56 -7.66
N GLN A 207 -22.77 -14.15 -6.81
CA GLN A 207 -22.75 -12.82 -6.19
C GLN A 207 -21.49 -12.08 -6.62
N VAL A 208 -21.59 -10.78 -6.86
CA VAL A 208 -20.44 -9.89 -7.13
C VAL A 208 -20.16 -9.05 -5.91
N VAL A 209 -18.96 -9.21 -5.36
CA VAL A 209 -18.42 -8.29 -4.36
C VAL A 209 -17.80 -7.11 -5.11
N VAL A 210 -18.43 -5.95 -5.01
CA VAL A 210 -17.95 -4.70 -5.60
C VAL A 210 -16.90 -4.13 -4.67
N THR A 211 -15.70 -3.92 -5.21
CA THR A 211 -14.56 -3.36 -4.49
C THR A 211 -14.17 -2.02 -5.05
N ARG A 212 -13.56 -1.18 -4.21
CA ARG A 212 -12.98 0.09 -4.63
C ARG A 212 -11.53 0.19 -4.20
N PHE A 213 -10.66 0.47 -5.17
CA PHE A 213 -9.23 0.66 -4.94
C PHE A 213 -8.72 1.82 -5.79
N GLU A 214 -7.96 2.75 -5.19
CA GLU A 214 -7.47 3.98 -5.85
C GLU A 214 -8.55 4.78 -6.60
N GLY A 215 -9.77 4.79 -6.05
CA GLY A 215 -10.92 5.51 -6.63
C GLY A 215 -11.70 4.73 -7.68
N GLU A 216 -11.15 3.62 -8.17
CA GLU A 216 -11.76 2.80 -9.22
C GLU A 216 -12.56 1.63 -8.65
N ARG A 217 -13.68 1.30 -9.31
CA ARG A 217 -14.52 0.16 -8.96
C ARG A 217 -14.16 -1.08 -9.78
N ALA A 218 -14.16 -2.23 -9.14
CA ALA A 218 -14.05 -3.53 -9.79
C ALA A 218 -14.83 -4.59 -9.00
N GLY A 219 -15.45 -5.53 -9.72
CA GLY A 219 -16.20 -6.63 -9.14
C GLY A 219 -15.39 -7.92 -9.06
N ILE A 220 -15.64 -8.70 -8.02
CA ILE A 220 -15.20 -10.10 -7.91
C ILE A 220 -16.45 -10.95 -7.77
N ALA A 221 -16.78 -11.69 -8.83
CA ALA A 221 -17.86 -12.68 -8.82
C ALA A 221 -17.40 -13.93 -8.05
N VAL A 222 -18.22 -14.31 -7.08
CA VAL A 222 -18.02 -15.40 -6.13
C VAL A 222 -19.29 -16.24 -6.06
N ASP A 223 -19.18 -17.45 -5.52
CA ASP A 223 -20.35 -18.33 -5.44
C ASP A 223 -21.31 -17.88 -4.35
N GLN A 224 -20.75 -17.45 -3.21
CA GLN A 224 -21.55 -17.07 -2.06
C GLN A 224 -20.76 -16.13 -1.14
N VAL A 225 -21.46 -15.14 -0.59
CA VAL A 225 -21.01 -14.32 0.53
C VAL A 225 -21.53 -14.96 1.83
N LEU A 226 -20.62 -15.38 2.69
CA LEU A 226 -20.95 -16.05 3.95
C LEU A 226 -21.21 -15.07 5.09
N GLY A 227 -20.52 -13.92 5.09
CA GLY A 227 -20.72 -12.85 6.08
C GLY A 227 -19.45 -12.12 6.45
N GLN A 228 -19.52 -11.31 7.51
CA GLN A 228 -18.39 -10.59 8.05
C GLN A 228 -17.73 -11.37 9.18
N GLN A 229 -16.40 -11.38 9.22
CA GLN A 229 -15.65 -11.93 10.34
C GLN A 229 -14.36 -11.15 10.60
N GLN A 230 -13.97 -11.09 11.87
CA GLN A 230 -12.64 -10.63 12.26
C GLN A 230 -11.66 -11.78 12.18
N THR A 231 -10.55 -11.55 11.51
CA THR A 231 -9.59 -12.62 11.26
C THR A 231 -8.15 -12.13 11.32
N VAL A 232 -7.25 -13.04 11.68
CA VAL A 232 -5.83 -12.75 11.80
C VAL A 232 -5.13 -13.09 10.50
N ILE A 233 -4.48 -12.11 9.88
CA ILE A 233 -3.61 -12.38 8.73
C ILE A 233 -2.35 -13.09 9.20
N LYS A 234 -2.08 -14.25 8.62
CA LYS A 234 -0.80 -14.94 8.66
C LYS A 234 -0.16 -14.89 7.27
N SER A 235 1.15 -14.58 7.26
CA SER A 235 1.94 -14.72 6.03
C SER A 235 2.05 -16.20 5.65
N LEU A 236 1.98 -16.49 4.35
CA LEU A 236 2.22 -17.83 3.79
C LEU A 236 3.70 -18.27 3.90
N GLY A 237 4.56 -17.38 4.39
CA GLY A 237 5.98 -17.65 4.62
C GLY A 237 6.82 -17.65 3.34
N ASN A 238 8.13 -17.63 3.51
CA ASN A 238 9.08 -17.52 2.41
C ASN A 238 9.19 -18.80 1.54
N TYR A 239 8.64 -19.92 2.01
CA TYR A 239 8.68 -21.20 1.29
C TYR A 239 7.70 -21.26 0.12
N ILE A 240 6.55 -20.56 0.24
CA ILE A 240 5.51 -20.53 -0.78
C ILE A 240 5.69 -19.33 -1.73
N GLY A 241 6.43 -18.30 -1.30
CA GLY A 241 6.65 -17.09 -2.07
C GLY A 241 5.39 -16.23 -2.22
N SER A 242 5.40 -15.30 -3.17
CA SER A 242 4.22 -14.48 -3.49
C SER A 242 3.31 -15.26 -4.44
N VAL A 243 2.09 -15.57 -4.00
CA VAL A 243 1.06 -16.19 -4.84
C VAL A 243 0.20 -15.09 -5.45
N SER A 244 0.08 -15.07 -6.77
CA SER A 244 -0.73 -14.07 -7.47
C SER A 244 -2.18 -14.11 -6.98
N GLY A 245 -2.71 -12.95 -6.59
CA GLY A 245 -4.08 -12.81 -6.11
C GLY A 245 -4.32 -13.20 -4.65
N ILE A 246 -3.28 -13.59 -3.89
CA ILE A 246 -3.38 -13.94 -2.47
C ILE A 246 -2.39 -13.10 -1.64
N SER A 247 -2.88 -12.41 -0.61
CA SER A 247 -2.07 -11.59 0.29
C SER A 247 -1.68 -12.32 1.59
N GLY A 248 -2.33 -13.44 1.91
CA GLY A 248 -2.05 -14.21 3.11
C GLY A 248 -3.09 -15.31 3.35
N ALA A 249 -3.08 -15.87 4.55
CA ALA A 249 -4.06 -16.86 4.98
C ALA A 249 -4.49 -16.61 6.42
N THR A 250 -5.59 -17.24 6.81
CA THR A 250 -6.07 -17.25 8.19
C THR A 250 -6.60 -18.62 8.56
N ILE A 251 -6.68 -18.87 9.87
CA ILE A 251 -7.32 -20.06 10.43
C ILE A 251 -8.68 -19.60 10.97
N ASN A 252 -9.75 -20.17 10.44
CA ASN A 252 -11.13 -19.94 10.87
C ASN A 252 -11.37 -20.52 12.28
N GLY A 253 -12.47 -20.12 12.92
CA GLY A 253 -12.81 -20.58 14.27
C GLY A 253 -13.06 -22.09 14.39
N ASP A 254 -13.40 -22.76 13.28
CA ASP A 254 -13.57 -24.21 13.18
C ASP A 254 -12.26 -24.97 12.85
N GLY A 255 -11.14 -24.25 12.75
CA GLY A 255 -9.83 -24.81 12.42
C GLY A 255 -9.56 -24.99 10.92
N THR A 256 -10.53 -24.69 10.06
CA THR A 256 -10.31 -24.66 8.61
C THR A 256 -9.47 -23.43 8.21
N MET A 257 -8.93 -23.45 6.99
CA MET A 257 -8.09 -22.36 6.49
C MET A 257 -8.84 -21.57 5.42
N SER A 258 -8.76 -20.24 5.48
CA SER A 258 -9.20 -19.35 4.41
C SER A 258 -8.02 -18.56 3.87
N LEU A 259 -8.00 -18.33 2.55
CA LEU A 259 -7.00 -17.46 1.92
C LEU A 259 -7.50 -16.02 1.85
N ILE A 260 -6.62 -15.04 2.05
CA ILE A 260 -6.97 -13.62 1.98
C ILE A 260 -6.60 -13.12 0.58
N LEU A 261 -7.58 -12.52 -0.11
CA LEU A 261 -7.41 -12.07 -1.49
C LEU A 261 -6.61 -10.76 -1.57
N ASP A 262 -5.62 -10.74 -2.46
CA ASP A 262 -4.98 -9.51 -2.93
C ASP A 262 -5.84 -8.90 -4.05
N VAL A 263 -6.86 -8.14 -3.63
CA VAL A 263 -7.81 -7.47 -4.53
C VAL A 263 -7.08 -6.56 -5.53
N PRO A 264 -6.13 -5.68 -5.16
CA PRO A 264 -5.38 -4.88 -6.13
C PRO A 264 -4.74 -5.70 -7.25
N SER A 265 -4.08 -6.82 -6.91
CA SER A 265 -3.45 -7.70 -7.90
C SER A 265 -4.47 -8.38 -8.82
N LEU A 266 -5.61 -8.80 -8.27
CA LEU A 266 -6.71 -9.37 -9.05
C LEU A 266 -7.31 -8.32 -10.01
N VAL A 267 -7.59 -7.10 -9.52
CA VAL A 267 -8.12 -5.97 -10.30
C VAL A 267 -7.17 -5.57 -11.44
N ALA A 268 -5.87 -5.47 -11.17
CA ALA A 268 -4.86 -5.16 -12.17
C ALA A 268 -4.79 -6.24 -13.28
N SER A 269 -5.12 -7.48 -12.96
CA SER A 269 -5.17 -8.58 -13.93
C SER A 269 -6.40 -8.47 -14.83
N VAL A 270 -7.54 -8.00 -14.31
CA VAL A 270 -8.74 -7.69 -15.09
C VAL A 270 -8.45 -6.66 -16.17
N LYS A 271 -7.75 -5.59 -15.81
CA LYS A 271 -7.41 -4.50 -16.75
C LYS A 271 -6.51 -4.94 -17.89
N ARG A 272 -5.49 -5.76 -17.59
CA ARG A 272 -4.60 -6.31 -18.63
C ARG A 272 -5.31 -7.29 -19.57
N ALA A 273 -6.38 -7.92 -19.11
CA ALA A 273 -7.21 -8.76 -19.97
C ALA A 273 -8.23 -7.97 -20.79
N ALA A 274 -8.68 -6.80 -20.31
CA ALA A 274 -9.67 -5.96 -20.97
C ALA A 274 -9.09 -4.94 -21.98
N ALA A 275 -7.78 -4.65 -21.91
CA ALA A 275 -7.03 -3.83 -22.87
C ALA A 275 -6.44 -4.68 -24.02
#